data_AF-A0A0F6W6F8-F1
#
_entry.id   AF-A0A0F6W6F8-F1
#
_cell.length_a   1.000
_cell.length_b   1.000
_cell.length_c   1.000
_cell.angle_alpha   90.00
_cell.angle_beta   90.00
_cell.angle_gamma   90.00
#
_symmetry.space_group_name_H-M   'P 1'
#
loop_
_entity.id
_entity.type
_entity.pdbx_description
1 polymer ?
#
loop_
_entity_poly.entity_id
_entity_poly.type
_entity_poly.pdbx_seq_one_letter_code
_entity_poly.pdbx_strand_id
1 'polypeptide(L)'
;MRRLAVLSWVVCLAACGGAAARTSDARAIDDAVRAYRAGELETALARSEDARATLPGDPLPREIAARAALAMRRPEVALAATEGAYEEPLVRLRAAAFLARDEYDAAARVLERLEDDPWASAITAIAERARGRSLHDREGATSSTIALREDSALPVIAIHVEGRATLALIATSVHLTVLAPSLRAEHGVADEIALGAMRVRGVPFVVRELDAESAALGVELGAVIGLDLLARLGARIEQGSRLTLGEDASREGIAHATFEGTIVVARMEIDGRTARMLVDSAGAYALAITPSGAERIGLDADTATVRLGDVAITDVPISRDVMDDALEEHVQSAIDGALGWALLASLVVELGPGHVAISAE
;
A
#
# COMPACT_ATOMS: atom_id res chain seq x y z
N MET A 1 -29.81 8.81 78.61
CA MET A 1 -28.98 7.74 79.19
C MET A 1 -28.68 6.72 78.10
N ARG A 2 -27.39 6.41 77.91
CA ARG A 2 -26.80 5.10 77.53
C ARG A 2 -27.29 4.40 76.24
N ARG A 3 -26.45 3.75 75.44
CA ARG A 3 -25.02 3.73 75.08
C ARG A 3 -24.91 2.55 74.09
N LEU A 4 -24.16 2.74 73.00
CA LEU A 4 -23.30 1.75 72.29
C LEU A 4 -23.83 0.34 71.98
N ALA A 5 -23.79 -0.05 70.69
CA ALA A 5 -22.75 -0.97 70.20
C ALA A 5 -22.74 -0.99 68.66
N VAL A 6 -21.65 -0.46 68.11
CA VAL A 6 -21.16 -0.62 66.74
C VAL A 6 -20.49 -2.00 66.67
N LEU A 7 -20.82 -2.82 65.69
CA LEU A 7 -19.98 -3.96 65.31
C LEU A 7 -19.50 -3.77 63.87
N SER A 8 -18.26 -3.28 63.76
CA SER A 8 -17.47 -3.23 62.54
C SER A 8 -17.25 -4.64 61.99
N TRP A 9 -17.60 -4.85 60.72
CA TRP A 9 -16.94 -5.84 59.90
C TRP A 9 -15.78 -5.15 59.17
N VAL A 10 -14.57 -5.46 59.62
CA VAL A 10 -13.33 -5.18 58.90
C VAL A 10 -13.14 -6.31 57.89
N VAL A 11 -13.33 -6.01 56.61
CA VAL A 11 -12.75 -6.77 55.50
C VAL A 11 -11.74 -5.84 54.85
N CYS A 12 -10.48 -5.92 55.29
CA CYS A 12 -9.36 -5.27 54.62
C CYS A 12 -8.73 -6.25 53.62
N LEU A 13 -8.78 -5.83 52.35
CA LEU A 13 -7.67 -5.79 51.39
C LEU A 13 -7.01 -7.12 50.99
N ALA A 14 -7.48 -7.64 49.85
CA ALA A 14 -6.61 -8.19 48.81
C ALA A 14 -7.25 -7.94 47.43
N ALA A 15 -7.30 -6.67 47.00
CA ALA A 15 -7.71 -6.30 45.64
C ALA A 15 -6.98 -5.03 45.16
N CYS A 16 -5.67 -4.96 45.41
CA CYS A 16 -4.78 -3.97 44.80
C CYS A 16 -3.79 -4.69 43.87
N GLY A 17 -4.31 -5.40 42.88
CA GLY A 17 -3.51 -5.98 41.78
C GLY A 17 -3.99 -5.58 40.39
N GLY A 18 -5.22 -5.08 40.24
CA GLY A 18 -5.84 -4.83 38.92
C GLY A 18 -5.59 -3.45 38.31
N ALA A 19 -5.15 -2.46 39.09
CA ALA A 19 -4.93 -1.11 38.57
C ALA A 19 -3.57 -0.96 37.85
N ALA A 20 -2.53 -1.62 38.34
CA ALA A 20 -1.20 -1.57 37.72
C ALA A 20 -1.10 -2.43 36.45
N ALA A 21 -1.76 -3.59 36.42
CA ALA A 21 -1.78 -4.46 35.24
C ALA A 21 -2.51 -3.80 34.04
N ARG A 22 -3.66 -3.14 34.29
CA ARG A 22 -4.38 -2.43 33.21
C ARG A 22 -3.57 -1.28 32.60
N THR A 23 -2.69 -0.64 33.38
CA THR A 23 -1.83 0.44 32.85
C THR A 23 -0.65 -0.06 32.03
N SER A 24 -0.13 -1.26 32.30
CA SER A 24 0.94 -1.85 31.47
C SER A 24 0.42 -2.31 30.12
N ASP A 25 -0.81 -2.83 30.08
CA ASP A 25 -1.37 -3.44 28.87
C ASP A 25 -1.72 -2.41 27.79
N ALA A 26 -2.35 -1.30 28.18
CA ALA A 26 -2.64 -0.17 27.28
C ALA A 26 -1.36 0.43 26.69
N ARG A 27 -0.29 0.52 27.49
CA ARG A 27 0.99 1.07 27.06
C ARG A 27 1.66 0.22 25.96
N ALA A 28 1.54 -1.11 26.03
CA ALA A 28 2.11 -1.99 25.01
C ALA A 28 1.45 -1.77 23.63
N ILE A 29 0.12 -1.62 23.61
CA ILE A 29 -0.62 -1.28 22.38
C ILE A 29 -0.21 0.09 21.86
N ASP A 30 -0.18 1.11 22.72
CA ASP A 30 0.20 2.48 22.32
C ASP A 30 1.62 2.53 21.74
N ASP A 31 2.55 1.77 22.31
CA ASP A 31 3.92 1.67 21.81
C ASP A 31 3.98 0.93 20.45
N ALA A 32 3.15 -0.11 20.24
CA ALA A 32 3.03 -0.79 18.95
C ALA A 32 2.44 0.12 17.86
N VAL A 33 1.36 0.83 18.16
CA VAL A 33 0.73 1.82 17.26
C VAL A 33 1.73 2.92 16.90
N ARG A 34 2.44 3.46 17.89
CA ARG A 34 3.43 4.51 17.68
C ARG A 34 4.56 4.04 16.77
N ALA A 35 5.10 2.84 17.02
CA ALA A 35 6.15 2.26 16.19
C ALA A 35 5.67 2.04 14.74
N TYR A 36 4.45 1.49 14.56
CA TYR A 36 3.87 1.30 13.23
C TYR A 36 3.72 2.62 12.48
N ARG A 37 3.13 3.64 13.13
CA ARG A 37 2.97 4.99 12.55
C ARG A 37 4.29 5.70 12.26
N ALA A 38 5.36 5.36 12.98
CA ALA A 38 6.71 5.86 12.71
C ALA A 38 7.40 5.10 11.55
N GLY A 39 6.77 4.06 10.99
CA GLY A 39 7.37 3.17 9.99
C GLY A 39 8.43 2.23 10.56
N GLU A 40 8.49 2.06 11.89
CA GLU A 40 9.41 1.14 12.56
C GLU A 40 8.82 -0.29 12.58
N LEU A 41 8.70 -0.91 11.41
CA LEU A 41 7.90 -2.13 11.21
C LEU A 41 8.32 -3.31 12.10
N GLU A 42 9.62 -3.55 12.27
CA GLU A 42 10.14 -4.61 13.15
C GLU A 42 9.82 -4.33 14.62
N THR A 43 9.99 -3.09 15.07
CA THR A 43 9.60 -2.65 16.41
C THR A 43 8.10 -2.81 16.60
N ALA A 44 7.29 -2.38 15.63
CA ALA A 44 5.84 -2.49 15.66
C ALA A 44 5.37 -3.94 15.79
N LEU A 45 5.98 -4.84 15.02
CA LEU A 45 5.70 -6.28 15.10
C LEU A 45 6.05 -6.83 16.48
N ALA A 46 7.26 -6.57 16.99
CA ALA A 46 7.70 -7.06 18.29
C ALA A 46 6.80 -6.55 19.43
N ARG A 47 6.45 -5.26 19.42
CA ARG A 47 5.54 -4.66 20.42
C ARG A 47 4.12 -5.20 20.33
N SER A 48 3.66 -5.53 19.12
CA SER A 48 2.36 -6.16 18.92
C SER A 48 2.31 -7.59 19.47
N GLU A 49 3.41 -8.33 19.39
CA GLU A 49 3.52 -9.66 19.99
C GLU A 49 3.48 -9.59 21.53
N ASP A 50 4.21 -8.65 22.12
CA ASP A 50 4.16 -8.36 23.57
C ASP A 50 2.73 -8.01 24.01
N ALA A 51 2.07 -7.10 23.27
CA ALA A 51 0.70 -6.68 23.56
C ALA A 51 -0.33 -7.81 23.41
N ARG A 52 -0.13 -8.72 22.44
CA ARG A 52 -1.01 -9.90 22.27
C ARG A 52 -0.87 -10.88 23.44
N ALA A 53 0.32 -10.99 24.03
CA ALA A 53 0.53 -11.86 25.19
C ALA A 53 -0.21 -11.36 26.44
N THR A 54 -0.40 -10.05 26.58
CA THR A 54 -1.13 -9.44 27.69
C THR A 54 -2.62 -9.25 27.41
N LEU A 55 -3.00 -8.99 26.16
CA LEU A 55 -4.37 -8.72 25.70
C LEU A 55 -4.80 -9.66 24.55
N PRO A 56 -4.95 -10.98 24.79
CA PRO A 56 -5.19 -11.96 23.73
C PRO A 56 -6.53 -11.81 23.00
N GLY A 57 -7.48 -11.08 23.58
CA GLY A 57 -8.81 -10.83 22.98
C GLY A 57 -8.93 -9.51 22.22
N ASP A 58 -7.89 -8.66 22.23
CA ASP A 58 -7.91 -7.39 21.50
C ASP A 58 -7.48 -7.63 20.03
N PRO A 59 -8.29 -7.22 19.04
CA PRO A 59 -7.93 -7.40 17.63
C PRO A 59 -6.80 -6.45 17.18
N LEU A 60 -6.59 -5.31 17.84
CA LEU A 60 -5.68 -4.27 17.36
C LEU A 60 -4.20 -4.71 17.32
N PRO A 61 -3.63 -5.39 18.35
CA PRO A 61 -2.29 -5.94 18.24
C PRO A 61 -2.11 -6.90 17.05
N ARG A 62 -3.14 -7.71 16.76
CA ARG A 62 -3.11 -8.66 15.64
C ARG A 62 -3.11 -7.95 14.31
N GLU A 63 -3.87 -6.86 14.21
CA GLU A 63 -3.96 -6.02 13.02
C GLU A 63 -2.62 -5.34 12.76
N ILE A 64 -2.01 -4.70 13.76
CA ILE A 64 -0.70 -4.05 13.63
C ILE A 64 0.37 -5.06 13.23
N ALA A 65 0.42 -6.22 13.89
CA ALA A 65 1.34 -7.30 13.55
C ALA A 65 1.19 -7.76 12.10
N ALA A 66 -0.05 -7.95 11.63
CA ALA A 66 -0.33 -8.39 10.26
C ALA A 66 0.06 -7.34 9.22
N ARG A 67 -0.26 -6.07 9.47
CA ARG A 67 0.13 -4.94 8.60
C ARG A 67 1.65 -4.80 8.51
N ALA A 68 2.34 -4.78 9.65
CA ALA A 68 3.80 -4.70 9.71
C ALA A 68 4.45 -5.90 8.98
N ALA A 69 3.91 -7.11 9.17
CA ALA A 69 4.38 -8.30 8.49
C ALA A 69 4.19 -8.24 6.97
N LEU A 70 3.02 -7.82 6.48
CA LEU A 70 2.79 -7.63 5.04
C LEU A 70 3.74 -6.60 4.46
N ALA A 71 3.97 -5.52 5.20
CA ALA A 71 4.87 -4.47 4.79
C ALA A 71 6.33 -4.94 4.66
N MET A 72 6.75 -5.83 5.57
CA MET A 72 8.05 -6.51 5.52
C MET A 72 8.07 -7.76 4.62
N ARG A 73 7.00 -8.03 3.85
CA ARG A 73 6.91 -9.19 2.94
C ARG A 73 7.01 -10.54 3.65
N ARG A 74 6.40 -10.63 4.83
CA ARG A 74 6.28 -11.85 5.63
C ARG A 74 4.82 -12.31 5.68
N PRO A 75 4.23 -12.72 4.55
CA PRO A 75 2.81 -13.10 4.50
C PRO A 75 2.48 -14.26 5.45
N GLU A 76 3.43 -15.16 5.73
CA GLU A 76 3.30 -16.21 6.73
C GLU A 76 3.10 -15.67 8.16
N VAL A 77 3.82 -14.60 8.53
CA VAL A 77 3.67 -13.95 9.83
C VAL A 77 2.30 -13.24 9.89
N ALA A 78 1.88 -12.60 8.80
CA ALA A 78 0.56 -11.99 8.72
C ALA A 78 -0.58 -13.01 8.81
N LEU A 79 -0.43 -14.18 8.17
CA LEU A 79 -1.38 -15.29 8.27
C LEU A 79 -1.45 -15.86 9.70
N ALA A 80 -0.33 -15.93 10.42
CA ALA A 80 -0.31 -16.34 11.81
C ALA A 80 -0.98 -15.29 12.72
N ALA A 81 -0.72 -14.00 12.50
CA ALA A 81 -1.33 -12.90 13.27
C ALA A 81 -2.87 -12.86 13.11
N THR A 82 -3.37 -13.14 11.91
CA THR A 82 -4.80 -13.10 11.55
C THR A 82 -5.53 -14.44 11.71
N GLU A 83 -4.90 -15.47 12.29
CA GLU A 83 -5.49 -16.81 12.39
C GLU A 83 -6.78 -16.85 13.23
N GLY A 84 -7.87 -17.33 12.64
CA GLY A 84 -9.17 -17.41 13.33
C GLY A 84 -9.83 -16.07 13.62
N ALA A 85 -9.38 -14.97 13.00
CA ALA A 85 -10.05 -13.68 13.09
C ALA A 85 -11.35 -13.66 12.26
N TYR A 86 -12.32 -12.88 12.74
CA TYR A 86 -13.63 -12.68 12.09
C TYR A 86 -13.95 -11.20 11.86
N GLU A 87 -13.20 -10.31 12.49
CA GLU A 87 -13.27 -8.87 12.33
C GLU A 87 -12.86 -8.48 10.92
N GLU A 88 -13.66 -7.63 10.26
CA GLU A 88 -13.46 -7.27 8.85
C GLU A 88 -12.02 -6.81 8.52
N PRO A 89 -11.36 -5.92 9.29
CA PRO A 89 -9.99 -5.51 8.99
C PRO A 89 -9.00 -6.69 8.96
N LEU A 90 -9.12 -7.62 9.92
CA LEU A 90 -8.26 -8.80 10.00
C LEU A 90 -8.57 -9.81 8.89
N VAL A 91 -9.84 -9.95 8.49
CA VAL A 91 -10.25 -10.78 7.34
C VAL A 91 -9.62 -10.25 6.05
N ARG A 92 -9.66 -8.93 5.82
CA ARG A 92 -9.01 -8.29 4.65
C ARG A 92 -7.50 -8.49 4.67
N LEU A 93 -6.84 -8.28 5.80
CA LEU A 93 -5.39 -8.48 5.94
C LEU A 93 -4.99 -9.94 5.70
N ARG A 94 -5.79 -10.89 6.18
CA ARG A 94 -5.59 -12.32 5.91
C ARG A 94 -5.69 -12.64 4.43
N ALA A 95 -6.70 -12.11 3.75
CA ALA A 95 -6.86 -12.28 2.31
C ALA A 95 -5.69 -11.65 1.54
N ALA A 96 -5.26 -10.45 1.90
CA ALA A 96 -4.10 -9.79 1.32
C ALA A 96 -2.82 -10.64 1.49
N ALA A 97 -2.65 -11.31 2.64
CA ALA A 97 -1.53 -12.23 2.86
C ALA A 97 -1.57 -13.46 1.94
N PHE A 98 -2.76 -14.00 1.64
CA PHE A 98 -2.91 -15.05 0.65
C PHE A 98 -2.63 -14.56 -0.78
N LEU A 99 -3.10 -13.37 -1.14
CA LEU A 99 -2.82 -12.75 -2.45
C LEU A 99 -1.32 -12.50 -2.65
N ALA A 100 -0.60 -12.09 -1.61
CA ALA A 100 0.85 -11.93 -1.64
C ALA A 100 1.62 -13.25 -1.89
N ARG A 101 0.94 -14.40 -1.73
CA ARG A 101 1.45 -15.75 -2.02
C ARG A 101 0.84 -16.36 -3.29
N ASP A 102 0.08 -15.58 -4.07
CA ASP A 102 -0.70 -16.04 -5.22
C ASP A 102 -1.74 -17.13 -4.89
N GLU A 103 -2.20 -17.19 -3.63
CA GLU A 103 -3.19 -18.17 -3.16
C GLU A 103 -4.63 -17.61 -3.27
N TYR A 104 -5.06 -17.27 -4.49
CA TYR A 104 -6.36 -16.63 -4.75
C TYR A 104 -7.57 -17.43 -4.23
N ASP A 105 -7.57 -18.76 -4.40
CA ASP A 105 -8.63 -19.62 -3.86
C ASP A 105 -8.72 -19.53 -2.32
N ALA A 106 -7.60 -19.35 -1.62
CA ALA A 106 -7.59 -19.19 -0.17
C ALA A 106 -8.03 -17.78 0.26
N ALA A 107 -7.63 -16.75 -0.49
CA ALA A 107 -8.09 -15.39 -0.29
C ALA A 107 -9.62 -15.29 -0.43
N ALA A 108 -10.18 -15.83 -1.53
CA ALA A 108 -11.62 -15.81 -1.78
C ALA A 108 -12.43 -16.47 -0.65
N ARG A 109 -12.02 -17.66 -0.19
CA ARG A 109 -12.70 -18.36 0.94
C ARG A 109 -12.73 -17.55 2.23
N VAL A 110 -11.71 -16.75 2.50
CA VAL A 110 -11.68 -15.88 3.68
C VAL A 110 -12.62 -14.68 3.48
N LEU A 111 -12.69 -14.17 2.25
CA LEU A 111 -13.50 -13.02 1.86
C LEU A 111 -15.00 -13.31 1.73
N GLU A 112 -15.41 -14.59 1.62
CA GLU A 112 -16.82 -15.02 1.69
C GLU A 112 -17.54 -14.53 2.96
N ARG A 113 -16.81 -14.07 3.98
CA ARG A 113 -17.34 -13.49 5.22
C ARG A 113 -17.73 -12.02 5.10
N LEU A 114 -17.27 -11.33 4.07
CA LEU A 114 -17.56 -9.91 3.84
C LEU A 114 -18.75 -9.82 2.89
N GLU A 115 -19.93 -9.62 3.46
CA GLU A 115 -21.16 -9.43 2.69
C GLU A 115 -21.15 -8.06 1.99
N ASP A 116 -21.61 -8.01 0.73
CA ASP A 116 -21.72 -6.80 -0.08
C ASP A 116 -20.42 -5.98 -0.25
N ASP A 117 -19.24 -6.58 0.00
CA ASP A 117 -17.96 -5.91 -0.22
C ASP A 117 -17.52 -6.00 -1.70
N PRO A 118 -17.38 -4.87 -2.42
CA PRO A 118 -17.01 -4.89 -3.84
C PRO A 118 -15.62 -5.49 -4.08
N TRP A 119 -14.68 -5.27 -3.17
CA TRP A 119 -13.33 -5.82 -3.29
C TRP A 119 -13.34 -7.33 -3.09
N ALA A 120 -14.02 -7.85 -2.06
CA ALA A 120 -14.24 -9.27 -1.84
C ALA A 120 -14.87 -9.96 -3.05
N SER A 121 -15.89 -9.32 -3.63
CA SER A 121 -16.57 -9.80 -4.83
C SER A 121 -15.61 -9.89 -6.02
N ALA A 122 -14.78 -8.86 -6.23
CA ALA A 122 -13.79 -8.85 -7.30
C ALA A 122 -12.72 -9.94 -7.11
N ILE A 123 -12.16 -10.09 -5.91
CA ILE A 123 -11.17 -11.14 -5.62
C ILE A 123 -11.76 -12.54 -5.79
N THR A 124 -13.02 -12.75 -5.40
CA THR A 124 -13.72 -14.03 -5.58
C THR A 124 -13.86 -14.37 -7.06
N ALA A 125 -14.34 -13.42 -7.88
CA ALA A 125 -14.45 -13.59 -9.33
C ALA A 125 -13.09 -13.87 -10.02
N ILE A 126 -12.01 -13.24 -9.51
CA ILE A 126 -10.64 -13.52 -9.95
C ILE A 126 -10.23 -14.95 -9.57
N ALA A 127 -10.44 -15.36 -8.32
CA ALA A 127 -10.05 -16.67 -7.83
C ALA A 127 -10.71 -17.82 -8.60
N GLU A 128 -12.00 -17.71 -8.88
CA GLU A 128 -12.73 -18.67 -9.72
C GLU A 128 -12.10 -18.82 -11.11
N ARG A 129 -11.69 -17.70 -11.71
CA ARG A 129 -11.08 -17.66 -13.04
C ARG A 129 -9.60 -18.04 -13.04
N ALA A 130 -8.92 -17.90 -11.91
CA ALA A 130 -7.52 -18.27 -11.72
C ALA A 130 -7.33 -19.77 -11.50
N ARG A 131 -8.39 -20.50 -11.11
CA ARG A 131 -8.30 -21.92 -10.73
C ARG A 131 -7.67 -22.77 -11.83
N GLY A 132 -6.57 -23.44 -11.48
CA GLY A 132 -5.84 -24.33 -12.39
C GLY A 132 -5.02 -23.61 -13.46
N ARG A 133 -4.88 -22.28 -13.37
CA ARG A 133 -4.03 -21.48 -14.27
C ARG A 133 -2.73 -21.12 -13.57
N SER A 134 -1.65 -21.02 -14.34
CA SER A 134 -0.48 -20.30 -13.89
C SER A 134 -0.73 -18.80 -14.00
N LEU A 135 -0.25 -18.03 -13.02
CA LEU A 135 -0.44 -16.59 -12.97
C LEU A 135 0.90 -15.90 -13.13
N HIS A 136 0.89 -14.77 -13.85
CA HIS A 136 2.07 -13.95 -14.12
C HIS A 136 3.22 -14.66 -14.86
N ASP A 137 2.91 -15.67 -15.67
CA ASP A 137 3.91 -16.36 -16.49
C ASP A 137 4.47 -15.39 -17.53
N ARG A 138 5.80 -15.24 -17.55
CA ARG A 138 6.49 -14.35 -18.49
C ARG A 138 6.89 -15.10 -19.75
N GLU A 139 6.59 -14.51 -20.89
CA GLU A 139 7.00 -14.97 -22.21
C GLU A 139 7.66 -13.83 -23.00
N GLY A 140 8.44 -14.17 -24.02
CA GLY A 140 9.12 -13.19 -24.88
C GLY A 140 10.47 -12.74 -24.32
N ALA A 141 10.74 -11.44 -24.40
CA ALA A 141 12.01 -10.88 -23.96
C ALA A 141 12.14 -10.90 -22.43
N THR A 142 13.36 -11.14 -21.93
CA THR A 142 13.66 -11.10 -20.48
C THR A 142 13.60 -9.69 -19.91
N SER A 143 13.87 -8.68 -20.74
CA SER A 143 13.66 -7.27 -20.42
C SER A 143 12.91 -6.56 -21.55
N SER A 144 12.27 -5.44 -21.22
CA SER A 144 11.54 -4.61 -22.18
C SER A 144 11.64 -3.15 -21.78
N THR A 145 11.94 -2.27 -22.74
CA THR A 145 11.92 -0.82 -22.55
C THR A 145 10.80 -0.23 -23.38
N ILE A 146 9.96 0.56 -22.74
CA ILE A 146 8.74 1.14 -23.29
C ILE A 146 8.82 2.65 -23.13
N ALA A 147 8.67 3.39 -24.22
CA ALA A 147 8.60 4.84 -24.14
C ALA A 147 7.31 5.27 -23.44
N LEU A 148 7.42 6.23 -22.52
CA LEU A 148 6.25 6.95 -22.01
C LEU A 148 5.77 7.93 -23.09
N ARG A 149 4.48 8.24 -23.08
CA ARG A 149 3.91 9.24 -23.98
C ARG A 149 4.39 10.64 -23.62
N GLU A 150 5.17 11.25 -24.49
CA GLU A 150 5.70 12.60 -24.33
C GLU A 150 4.61 13.68 -24.28
N ASP A 151 3.44 13.41 -24.86
CA ASP A 151 2.29 14.32 -24.90
C ASP A 151 1.35 14.17 -23.70
N SER A 152 1.71 13.35 -22.71
CA SER A 152 0.90 13.08 -21.53
C SER A 152 1.48 13.71 -20.27
N ALA A 153 0.61 14.25 -19.42
CA ALA A 153 0.98 14.78 -18.11
C ALA A 153 1.18 13.69 -17.03
N LEU A 154 0.96 12.42 -17.37
CA LEU A 154 1.09 11.25 -16.50
C LEU A 154 1.82 10.11 -17.24
N PRO A 155 2.32 9.08 -16.53
CA PRO A 155 3.07 8.00 -17.17
C PRO A 155 2.13 7.06 -17.92
N VAL A 156 1.87 7.38 -19.19
CA VAL A 156 1.03 6.58 -20.08
C VAL A 156 1.89 5.80 -21.06
N ILE A 157 1.62 4.52 -21.23
CA ILE A 157 2.28 3.63 -22.18
C ILE A 157 1.28 2.96 -23.13
N ALA A 158 1.75 2.57 -24.32
CA ALA A 158 1.00 1.70 -25.21
C ALA A 158 1.24 0.22 -24.84
N ILE A 159 0.15 -0.54 -24.75
CA ILE A 159 0.18 -1.97 -24.41
C ILE A 159 -0.76 -2.76 -25.33
N HIS A 160 -0.69 -4.08 -25.27
CA HIS A 160 -1.75 -4.94 -25.81
C HIS A 160 -2.36 -5.79 -24.71
N VAL A 161 -3.69 -5.84 -24.65
CA VAL A 161 -4.43 -6.75 -23.77
C VAL A 161 -5.15 -7.74 -24.68
N GLU A 162 -4.78 -9.02 -24.61
CA GLU A 162 -5.35 -10.08 -25.45
C GLU A 162 -5.34 -9.75 -26.95
N GLY A 163 -4.20 -9.20 -27.41
CA GLY A 163 -3.99 -8.79 -28.80
C GLY A 163 -4.65 -7.46 -29.19
N ARG A 164 -5.42 -6.81 -28.32
CA ARG A 164 -6.00 -5.49 -28.57
C ARG A 164 -5.07 -4.38 -28.08
N ALA A 165 -4.64 -3.51 -28.98
CA ALA A 165 -3.86 -2.33 -28.63
C ALA A 165 -4.68 -1.33 -27.80
N THR A 166 -4.09 -0.78 -26.75
CA THR A 166 -4.71 0.23 -25.88
C THR A 166 -3.64 1.06 -25.17
N LEU A 167 -4.07 2.12 -24.49
CA LEU A 167 -3.23 2.88 -23.57
C LEU A 167 -3.43 2.40 -22.13
N ALA A 168 -2.35 2.46 -21.37
CA ALA A 168 -2.31 2.13 -19.96
C ALA A 168 -1.67 3.25 -19.16
N LEU A 169 -2.28 3.63 -18.04
CA LEU A 169 -1.66 4.47 -17.02
C LEU A 169 -0.83 3.61 -16.06
N ILE A 170 0.39 4.04 -15.73
CA ILE A 170 1.20 3.42 -14.68
C ILE A 170 0.81 4.03 -13.34
N ALA A 171 0.30 3.22 -12.39
CA ALA A 171 -0.18 3.70 -11.10
C ALA A 171 0.38 2.89 -9.93
N THR A 172 1.36 3.47 -9.22
CA THR A 172 1.95 2.89 -8.01
C THR A 172 1.06 2.95 -6.77
N SER A 173 -0.06 3.66 -6.83
CA SER A 173 -1.08 3.71 -5.78
C SER A 173 -2.17 2.63 -5.95
N VAL A 174 -2.17 1.93 -7.09
CA VAL A 174 -3.18 0.92 -7.43
C VAL A 174 -2.60 -0.47 -7.20
N HIS A 175 -3.30 -1.31 -6.44
CA HIS A 175 -2.83 -2.65 -6.11
C HIS A 175 -2.83 -3.61 -7.31
N LEU A 176 -4.00 -3.79 -7.92
CA LEU A 176 -4.26 -4.74 -8.98
C LEU A 176 -4.40 -4.01 -10.30
N THR A 177 -3.97 -4.65 -11.37
CA THR A 177 -4.24 -4.15 -12.72
C THR A 177 -5.74 -3.94 -12.93
N VAL A 178 -6.10 -2.79 -13.50
CA VAL A 178 -7.49 -2.40 -13.79
C VAL A 178 -7.67 -2.39 -15.29
N LEU A 179 -8.75 -3.00 -15.78
CA LEU A 179 -9.16 -2.92 -17.18
C LEU A 179 -10.47 -2.15 -17.30
N ALA A 180 -10.61 -1.35 -18.35
CA ALA A 180 -11.86 -0.69 -18.68
C ALA A 180 -12.91 -1.70 -19.19
N PRO A 181 -14.22 -1.44 -18.98
CA PRO A 181 -15.29 -2.27 -19.51
C PRO A 181 -15.26 -2.48 -21.02
N SER A 182 -14.68 -1.54 -21.77
CA SER A 182 -14.48 -1.63 -23.23
C SER A 182 -13.51 -2.75 -23.66
N LEU A 183 -12.67 -3.22 -22.75
CA LEU A 183 -11.79 -4.38 -22.93
C LEU A 183 -12.40 -5.66 -22.34
N ARG A 184 -12.95 -5.58 -21.12
CA ARG A 184 -13.49 -6.74 -20.39
C ARG A 184 -14.72 -6.36 -19.57
N ALA A 185 -15.78 -7.16 -19.66
CA ALA A 185 -17.03 -6.89 -18.95
C ALA A 185 -17.00 -7.32 -17.46
N GLU A 186 -16.10 -8.22 -17.07
CA GLU A 186 -16.09 -8.83 -15.73
C GLU A 186 -14.67 -8.99 -15.19
N HIS A 187 -14.51 -8.92 -13.87
CA HIS A 187 -13.25 -9.18 -13.16
C HIS A 187 -12.71 -10.57 -13.48
N GLY A 188 -11.39 -10.75 -13.47
CA GLY A 188 -10.84 -12.04 -13.81
C GLY A 188 -9.35 -12.10 -14.02
N VAL A 189 -8.96 -12.97 -14.95
CA VAL A 189 -7.56 -13.21 -15.31
C VAL A 189 -7.44 -13.06 -16.82
N ALA A 190 -6.60 -12.12 -17.24
CA ALA A 190 -6.30 -11.87 -18.65
C ALA A 190 -5.37 -12.96 -19.17
N ASP A 191 -5.64 -13.45 -20.37
CA ASP A 191 -4.84 -14.51 -20.97
C ASP A 191 -3.43 -14.04 -21.29
N GLU A 192 -3.29 -12.79 -21.73
CA GLU A 192 -2.03 -12.13 -22.06
C GLU A 192 -2.15 -10.61 -21.94
N ILE A 193 -1.16 -9.97 -21.32
CA ILE A 193 -0.86 -8.55 -21.42
C ILE A 193 0.56 -8.40 -21.99
N ALA A 194 0.70 -7.72 -23.13
CA ALA A 194 1.99 -7.42 -23.74
C ALA A 194 2.44 -5.99 -23.42
N LEU A 195 3.64 -5.89 -22.85
CA LEU A 195 4.32 -4.68 -22.41
C LEU A 195 5.59 -4.54 -23.25
N GLY A 196 5.45 -3.98 -24.45
CA GLY A 196 6.53 -3.94 -25.44
C GLY A 196 6.91 -5.33 -25.94
N ALA A 197 8.18 -5.73 -25.75
CA ALA A 197 8.69 -7.04 -26.15
C ALA A 197 8.43 -8.16 -25.13
N MET A 198 7.94 -7.81 -23.93
CA MET A 198 7.59 -8.75 -22.86
C MET A 198 6.09 -9.06 -22.89
N ARG A 199 5.73 -10.31 -22.61
CA ARG A 199 4.34 -10.75 -22.48
C ARG A 199 4.15 -11.40 -21.12
N VAL A 200 3.03 -11.11 -20.48
CA VAL A 200 2.67 -11.68 -19.19
C VAL A 200 1.33 -12.36 -19.32
N ARG A 201 1.28 -13.65 -18.98
CA ARG A 201 0.08 -14.47 -19.06
C ARG A 201 -0.52 -14.69 -17.69
N GLY A 202 -1.83 -14.90 -17.67
CA GLY A 202 -2.54 -15.15 -16.42
C GLY A 202 -2.46 -13.94 -15.49
N VAL A 203 -2.77 -12.74 -15.99
CA VAL A 203 -2.72 -11.50 -15.19
C VAL A 203 -4.06 -11.25 -14.51
N PRO A 204 -4.15 -11.32 -13.18
CA PRO A 204 -5.35 -10.92 -12.45
C PRO A 204 -5.70 -9.46 -12.70
N PHE A 205 -6.98 -9.16 -12.87
CA PHE A 205 -7.44 -7.78 -13.05
C PHE A 205 -8.82 -7.55 -12.45
N VAL A 206 -9.07 -6.30 -12.09
CA VAL A 206 -10.39 -5.77 -11.78
C VAL A 206 -10.91 -4.91 -12.93
N VAL A 207 -12.21 -4.69 -12.98
CA VAL A 207 -12.89 -3.92 -14.02
C VAL A 207 -13.47 -2.68 -13.36
N ARG A 208 -13.18 -1.51 -13.93
CA ARG A 208 -13.66 -0.22 -13.42
C ARG A 208 -13.71 0.77 -14.57
N GLU A 209 -14.68 1.67 -14.53
CA GLU A 209 -14.71 2.81 -15.45
C GLU A 209 -13.45 3.67 -15.26
N LEU A 210 -12.84 4.05 -16.38
CA LEU A 210 -11.63 4.90 -16.43
C LEU A 210 -11.93 6.26 -17.07
N ASP A 211 -13.20 6.66 -17.12
CA ASP A 211 -13.64 7.90 -17.78
C ASP A 211 -13.03 9.15 -17.13
N ALA A 212 -12.90 9.16 -15.80
CA ALA A 212 -12.34 10.30 -15.07
C ALA A 212 -10.85 10.48 -15.40
N GLU A 213 -10.07 9.40 -15.37
CA GLU A 213 -8.65 9.40 -15.72
C GLU A 213 -8.45 9.72 -17.22
N SER A 214 -9.31 9.16 -18.08
CA SER A 214 -9.29 9.43 -19.52
C SER A 214 -9.59 10.89 -19.83
N ALA A 215 -10.60 11.48 -19.18
CA ALA A 215 -10.95 12.88 -19.33
C ALA A 215 -9.84 13.81 -18.84
N ALA A 216 -9.21 13.49 -17.70
CA ALA A 216 -8.09 14.25 -17.16
C ALA A 216 -6.87 14.25 -18.10
N LEU A 217 -6.65 13.15 -18.83
CA LEU A 217 -5.51 13.01 -19.76
C LEU A 217 -5.84 13.39 -21.21
N GLY A 218 -7.11 13.60 -21.54
CA GLY A 218 -7.56 13.86 -22.92
C GLY A 218 -7.34 12.67 -23.87
N VAL A 219 -7.21 11.45 -23.35
CA VAL A 219 -7.01 10.21 -24.12
C VAL A 219 -7.82 9.07 -23.53
N GLU A 220 -8.28 8.14 -24.37
CA GLU A 220 -8.99 6.95 -23.89
C GLU A 220 -8.01 5.94 -23.26
N LEU A 221 -8.14 5.70 -21.97
CA LEU A 221 -7.42 4.64 -21.28
C LEU A 221 -8.23 3.34 -21.32
N GLY A 222 -7.57 2.25 -21.71
CA GLY A 222 -8.17 0.91 -21.55
C GLY A 222 -7.68 0.18 -20.32
N ALA A 223 -6.60 0.63 -19.69
CA ALA A 223 -6.03 -0.03 -18.54
C ALA A 223 -5.32 0.91 -17.56
N VAL A 224 -5.17 0.44 -16.32
CA VAL A 224 -4.22 0.95 -15.33
C VAL A 224 -3.35 -0.22 -14.89
N ILE A 225 -2.04 -0.08 -15.03
CA ILE A 225 -1.07 -1.09 -14.59
C ILE A 225 -0.71 -0.79 -13.14
N GLY A 226 -1.13 -1.70 -12.26
CA GLY A 226 -0.93 -1.60 -10.81
C GLY A 226 0.39 -2.19 -10.33
N LEU A 227 0.61 -2.09 -9.02
CA LEU A 227 1.77 -2.62 -8.32
C LEU A 227 1.94 -4.13 -8.46
N ASP A 228 0.83 -4.88 -8.59
CA ASP A 228 0.84 -6.32 -8.81
C ASP A 228 1.74 -6.71 -9.99
N LEU A 229 1.61 -6.03 -11.12
CA LEU A 229 2.48 -6.22 -12.28
C LEU A 229 3.81 -5.48 -12.12
N LEU A 230 3.79 -4.19 -11.76
CA LEU A 230 5.00 -3.37 -11.75
C LEU A 230 6.09 -3.95 -10.84
N ALA A 231 5.73 -4.31 -9.61
CA ALA A 231 6.69 -4.86 -8.65
C ALA A 231 7.16 -6.26 -9.05
N ARG A 232 6.28 -7.08 -9.63
CA ARG A 232 6.67 -8.42 -10.11
C ARG A 232 7.66 -8.30 -11.25
N LEU A 233 7.40 -7.40 -12.19
CA LEU A 233 8.20 -7.27 -13.40
C LEU A 233 9.49 -6.49 -13.20
N GLY A 234 9.80 -5.98 -12.01
CA GLY A 234 11.03 -5.19 -11.80
C GLY A 234 10.95 -3.87 -12.57
N ALA A 235 9.84 -3.15 -12.43
CA ALA A 235 9.60 -1.93 -13.18
C ALA A 235 10.54 -0.79 -12.74
N ARG A 236 11.24 -0.17 -13.69
CA ARG A 236 12.09 1.00 -13.51
C ARG A 236 11.56 2.14 -14.38
N ILE A 237 11.12 3.22 -13.77
CA ILE A 237 10.69 4.44 -14.45
C ILE A 237 11.89 5.40 -14.49
N GLU A 238 12.34 5.76 -15.68
CA GLU A 238 13.55 6.57 -15.87
C GLU A 238 13.17 7.99 -16.30
N GLN A 239 13.20 8.93 -15.34
CA GLN A 239 13.07 10.38 -15.56
C GLN A 239 11.90 10.75 -16.50
N GLY A 240 10.75 10.12 -16.29
CA GLY A 240 9.54 10.43 -17.07
C GLY A 240 9.64 10.14 -18.57
N SER A 241 10.68 9.44 -19.03
CA SER A 241 10.91 9.18 -20.46
C SER A 241 10.56 7.75 -20.86
N ARG A 242 10.87 6.77 -20.00
CA ARG A 242 10.70 5.36 -20.30
C ARG A 242 10.44 4.51 -19.07
N LEU A 243 9.79 3.39 -19.32
CA LEU A 243 9.58 2.29 -18.39
C LEU A 243 10.42 1.10 -18.85
N THR A 244 11.35 0.66 -18.03
CA THR A 244 12.11 -0.59 -18.22
C THR A 244 11.54 -1.68 -17.32
N LEU A 245 11.42 -2.90 -17.82
CA LEU A 245 10.91 -4.08 -17.13
C LEU A 245 11.94 -5.21 -17.24
N GLY A 246 11.98 -6.10 -16.25
CA GLY A 246 12.72 -7.36 -16.29
C GLY A 246 14.18 -7.27 -15.88
N GLU A 247 14.63 -6.08 -15.47
CA GLU A 247 15.92 -5.91 -14.81
C GLU A 247 15.75 -6.12 -13.30
N ASP A 248 16.76 -6.72 -12.66
CA ASP A 248 16.80 -6.75 -11.20
C ASP A 248 16.90 -5.30 -10.74
N ALA A 249 15.84 -4.81 -10.09
CA ALA A 249 15.85 -3.51 -9.43
C ALA A 249 17.11 -3.44 -8.57
N SER A 250 17.92 -2.40 -8.80
CA SER A 250 19.12 -2.19 -8.05
C SER A 250 18.71 -2.00 -6.60
N ARG A 251 19.40 -2.67 -5.66
CA ARG A 251 19.22 -2.38 -4.24
C ARG A 251 19.85 -1.04 -3.85
N GLU A 252 20.42 -0.32 -4.82
CA GLU A 252 21.08 0.96 -4.67
C GLU A 252 20.11 2.08 -5.06
N GLY A 253 19.37 2.58 -4.08
CA GLY A 253 18.60 3.81 -4.24
C GLY A 253 18.17 4.34 -2.87
N ILE A 254 18.34 5.64 -2.68
CA ILE A 254 18.22 6.28 -1.37
C ILE A 254 16.84 6.90 -1.23
N ALA A 255 15.88 6.05 -0.87
CA ALA A 255 14.71 6.31 -0.03
C ALA A 255 14.06 4.93 0.18
N HIS A 256 13.98 4.44 1.41
CA HIS A 256 13.34 3.16 1.67
C HIS A 256 11.84 3.34 1.52
N ALA A 257 11.31 2.88 0.39
CA ALA A 257 9.90 2.74 0.22
C ALA A 257 9.46 1.31 0.51
N THR A 258 8.53 1.17 1.46
CA THR A 258 7.96 -0.12 1.87
C THR A 258 6.57 -0.27 1.30
N PHE A 259 6.17 -1.50 1.04
CA PHE A 259 4.76 -1.77 0.80
C PHE A 259 4.04 -1.59 2.13
N GLU A 260 2.96 -0.84 2.23
CA GLU A 260 2.08 -0.92 3.40
C GLU A 260 0.79 -1.58 2.98
N GLY A 261 0.81 -2.92 3.01
CA GLY A 261 -0.18 -3.71 2.30
C GLY A 261 -0.02 -3.58 0.79
N THR A 262 -0.77 -2.66 0.19
CA THR A 262 -0.91 -2.54 -1.27
C THR A 262 -0.50 -1.19 -1.83
N ILE A 263 0.17 -0.35 -1.04
CA ILE A 263 0.66 0.97 -1.45
C ILE A 263 2.16 1.06 -1.25
N VAL A 264 2.81 1.99 -1.92
CA VAL A 264 4.22 2.29 -1.76
C VAL A 264 4.40 3.55 -0.93
N VAL A 265 5.11 3.48 0.19
CA VAL A 265 5.36 4.64 1.06
C VAL A 265 6.84 4.91 1.16
N ALA A 266 7.30 6.07 0.70
CA ALA A 266 8.68 6.53 0.78
C ALA A 266 8.92 7.41 2.02
N ARG A 267 10.05 7.22 2.68
CA ARG A 267 10.57 8.15 3.69
C ARG A 267 11.51 9.17 3.05
N MET A 268 11.30 10.45 3.33
CA MET A 268 12.13 11.54 2.83
C MET A 268 12.24 12.67 3.86
N GLU A 269 12.95 13.74 3.52
CA GLU A 269 12.87 14.98 4.28
C GLU A 269 12.18 16.10 3.48
N ILE A 270 11.35 16.87 4.15
CA ILE A 270 10.70 18.08 3.63
C ILE A 270 11.11 19.21 4.57
N ASP A 271 11.83 20.20 4.06
CA ASP A 271 12.41 21.31 4.84
C ASP A 271 13.17 20.85 6.10
N GLY A 272 13.94 19.75 5.97
CA GLY A 272 14.74 19.17 7.04
C GLY A 272 13.95 18.35 8.07
N ARG A 273 12.67 18.09 7.82
CA ARG A 273 11.82 17.22 8.66
C ARG A 273 11.55 15.91 7.95
N THR A 274 11.67 14.80 8.66
CA THR A 274 11.27 13.50 8.09
C THR A 274 9.77 13.50 7.78
N ALA A 275 9.42 13.07 6.57
CA ALA A 275 8.06 12.84 6.13
C ALA A 275 7.91 11.42 5.53
N ARG A 276 6.71 10.86 5.64
CA ARG A 276 6.29 9.58 5.05
C ARG A 276 5.26 9.88 3.96
N MET A 277 5.60 9.56 2.73
CA MET A 277 4.84 9.97 1.56
C MET A 277 4.41 8.75 0.75
N LEU A 278 3.15 8.68 0.37
CA LEU A 278 2.70 7.77 -0.67
C LEU A 278 3.45 8.07 -1.98
N VAL A 279 3.88 7.06 -2.71
CA VAL A 279 4.40 7.22 -4.07
C VAL A 279 3.24 6.98 -5.03
N ASP A 280 2.74 8.05 -5.65
CA ASP A 280 1.56 8.04 -6.51
C ASP A 280 1.88 8.52 -7.93
N SER A 281 2.31 7.60 -8.79
CA SER A 281 2.62 7.92 -10.19
C SER A 281 1.40 8.34 -11.02
N ALA A 282 0.18 8.17 -10.50
CA ALA A 282 -1.05 8.61 -11.16
C ALA A 282 -1.49 10.03 -10.74
N GLY A 283 -0.87 10.61 -9.70
CA GLY A 283 -1.16 11.96 -9.24
C GLY A 283 -0.40 13.01 -10.07
N ALA A 284 -1.09 13.97 -10.69
CA ALA A 284 -0.46 15.00 -11.54
C ALA A 284 0.25 16.12 -10.76
N TYR A 285 0.24 16.09 -9.43
CA TYR A 285 0.90 17.03 -8.54
C TYR A 285 2.38 16.67 -8.34
N ALA A 286 3.19 17.56 -7.76
CA ALA A 286 4.56 17.25 -7.38
C ALA A 286 4.61 16.69 -5.96
N LEU A 287 4.09 17.50 -5.03
CA LEU A 287 3.95 17.17 -3.63
C LEU A 287 2.51 17.51 -3.21
N ALA A 288 1.79 16.56 -2.62
CA ALA A 288 0.51 16.82 -1.97
C ALA A 288 0.64 16.45 -0.50
N ILE A 289 0.08 17.26 0.39
CA ILE A 289 0.28 17.15 1.84
C ILE A 289 -1.09 17.14 2.52
N THR A 290 -1.30 16.18 3.41
CA THR A 290 -2.54 16.12 4.21
C THR A 290 -2.55 17.24 5.26
N PRO A 291 -3.72 17.71 5.72
CA PRO A 291 -3.79 18.72 6.78
C PRO A 291 -3.00 18.32 8.03
N SER A 292 -3.17 17.07 8.51
CA SER A 292 -2.45 16.58 9.68
C SER A 292 -0.96 16.32 9.39
N GLY A 293 -0.61 15.93 8.16
CA GLY A 293 0.76 15.85 7.69
C GLY A 293 1.48 17.19 7.77
N ALA A 294 0.87 18.25 7.24
CA ALA A 294 1.40 19.61 7.31
C ALA A 294 1.66 20.07 8.74
N GLU A 295 0.74 19.78 9.67
CA GLU A 295 0.92 20.07 11.10
C GLU A 295 2.11 19.29 11.69
N ARG A 296 2.20 17.97 11.42
CA ARG A 296 3.27 17.11 11.96
C ARG A 296 4.66 17.55 11.51
N ILE A 297 4.81 17.95 10.25
CA ILE A 297 6.10 18.39 9.70
C ILE A 297 6.30 19.92 9.82
N GLY A 298 5.30 20.66 10.31
CA GLY A 298 5.38 22.11 10.52
C GLY A 298 5.49 22.92 9.22
N LEU A 299 4.77 22.51 8.17
CA LEU A 299 4.87 23.07 6.83
C LEU A 299 3.75 24.09 6.54
N ASP A 300 4.13 25.37 6.47
CA ASP A 300 3.22 26.50 6.22
C ASP A 300 3.47 27.18 4.85
N ALA A 301 4.45 26.70 4.08
CA ALA A 301 4.80 27.28 2.78
C ALA A 301 4.06 26.60 1.60
N ASP A 302 3.99 27.29 0.46
CA ASP A 302 3.43 26.77 -0.81
C ASP A 302 4.47 25.98 -1.63
N THR A 303 5.74 26.04 -1.22
CA THR A 303 6.82 25.24 -1.78
C THR A 303 7.68 24.67 -0.66
N ALA A 304 8.40 23.58 -0.93
CA ALA A 304 9.36 23.01 0.01
C ALA A 304 10.63 22.52 -0.68
N THR A 305 11.68 22.35 0.11
CA THR A 305 12.84 21.55 -0.27
C THR A 305 12.58 20.09 0.08
N VAL A 306 12.49 19.24 -0.93
CA VAL A 306 12.34 17.79 -0.77
C VAL A 306 13.70 17.13 -0.91
N ARG A 307 14.10 16.36 0.09
CA ARG A 307 15.34 15.59 0.09
C ARG A 307 15.05 14.10 0.10
N LEU A 308 15.40 13.44 -1.00
CA LEU A 308 15.28 12.00 -1.23
C LEU A 308 16.69 11.41 -1.19
N GLY A 309 17.09 10.97 -0.01
CA GLY A 309 18.45 10.52 0.21
C GLY A 309 19.47 11.65 0.07
N ASP A 310 20.41 11.49 -0.86
CA ASP A 310 21.45 12.49 -1.13
C ASP A 310 20.97 13.56 -2.13
N VAL A 311 19.78 13.39 -2.71
CA VAL A 311 19.20 14.31 -3.68
C VAL A 311 18.33 15.34 -2.97
N ALA A 312 18.58 16.62 -3.22
CA ALA A 312 17.72 17.70 -2.75
C ALA A 312 17.12 18.46 -3.95
N ILE A 313 15.81 18.60 -3.96
CA ILE A 313 15.05 19.34 -4.96
C ILE A 313 14.41 20.52 -4.24
N THR A 314 14.76 21.75 -4.65
CA THR A 314 14.25 22.97 -4.03
C THR A 314 12.98 23.46 -4.74
N ASP A 315 12.23 24.32 -4.07
CA ASP A 315 11.06 25.00 -4.63
C ASP A 315 9.99 24.05 -5.20
N VAL A 316 9.85 22.86 -4.60
CA VAL A 316 8.86 21.85 -5.01
C VAL A 316 7.47 22.37 -4.64
N PRO A 317 6.54 22.55 -5.60
CA PRO A 317 5.22 23.08 -5.31
C PRO A 317 4.36 22.09 -4.51
N ILE A 318 3.66 22.61 -3.51
CA ILE A 318 2.78 21.85 -2.61
C ILE A 318 1.32 22.05 -3.01
N SER A 319 0.59 20.94 -3.11
CA SER A 319 -0.85 20.91 -3.32
C SER A 319 -1.57 20.54 -2.01
N ARG A 320 -2.29 21.48 -1.39
CA ARG A 320 -2.97 21.27 -0.10
C ARG A 320 -4.41 20.78 -0.23
N ASP A 321 -5.05 21.05 -1.37
CA ASP A 321 -6.47 20.73 -1.59
C ASP A 321 -6.69 19.41 -2.32
N VAL A 322 -5.62 18.69 -2.63
CA VAL A 322 -5.69 17.42 -3.39
C VAL A 322 -5.85 16.21 -2.47
N MET A 323 -5.48 16.35 -1.20
CA MET A 323 -5.50 15.27 -0.23
C MET A 323 -6.09 15.72 1.09
N ASP A 324 -6.91 14.87 1.69
CA ASP A 324 -7.43 15.03 3.04
C ASP A 324 -6.85 13.97 3.98
N ASP A 325 -7.20 14.06 5.26
CA ASP A 325 -6.78 13.08 6.26
C ASP A 325 -7.49 11.72 6.09
N ALA A 326 -8.47 11.59 5.20
CA ALA A 326 -9.13 10.32 4.93
C ALA A 326 -8.17 9.33 4.24
N LEU A 327 -7.10 9.81 3.59
CA LEU A 327 -6.03 8.92 3.13
C LEU A 327 -5.36 8.20 4.31
N GLU A 328 -5.07 8.89 5.41
CA GLU A 328 -4.45 8.25 6.58
C GLU A 328 -5.37 7.20 7.17
N GLU A 329 -6.69 7.44 7.18
CA GLU A 329 -7.68 6.47 7.60
C GLU A 329 -7.74 5.27 6.64
N HIS A 330 -7.65 5.51 5.33
CA HIS A 330 -7.68 4.46 4.31
C HIS A 330 -6.45 3.55 4.39
N VAL A 331 -5.27 4.16 4.50
CA VAL A 331 -3.98 3.46 4.61
C VAL A 331 -3.78 2.89 6.03
N GLN A 332 -4.46 3.47 7.02
CA GLN A 332 -4.29 3.22 8.45
C GLN A 332 -2.85 3.38 8.92
N SER A 333 -2.16 4.34 8.32
CA SER A 333 -0.77 4.68 8.62
C SER A 333 -0.65 6.21 8.63
N ALA A 334 0.24 6.74 9.46
CA ALA A 334 0.54 8.16 9.43
C ALA A 334 1.32 8.45 8.14
N ILE A 335 0.61 8.97 7.14
CA ILE A 335 1.14 9.39 5.85
C ILE A 335 1.00 10.91 5.81
N ASP A 336 2.11 11.61 5.65
CA ASP A 336 2.12 13.08 5.64
C ASP A 336 1.61 13.64 4.30
N GLY A 337 1.54 12.82 3.25
CA GLY A 337 1.09 13.22 1.93
C GLY A 337 1.41 12.21 0.83
N ALA A 338 1.44 12.67 -0.41
CA ALA A 338 1.89 11.89 -1.57
C ALA A 338 2.90 12.64 -2.45
N LEU A 339 3.81 11.88 -3.06
CA LEU A 339 4.63 12.30 -4.18
C LEU A 339 3.90 11.95 -5.48
N GLY A 340 3.65 12.97 -6.30
CA GLY A 340 3.02 12.79 -7.59
C GLY A 340 4.01 12.82 -8.75
N TRP A 341 3.50 12.56 -9.93
CA TRP A 341 4.23 12.46 -11.19
C TRP A 341 5.04 13.71 -11.54
N ALA A 342 4.57 14.92 -11.20
CA ALA A 342 5.31 16.14 -11.54
C ALA A 342 6.68 16.22 -10.84
N LEU A 343 6.87 15.49 -9.73
CA LEU A 343 8.18 15.29 -9.11
C LEU A 343 8.82 13.98 -9.57
N LEU A 344 8.05 12.88 -9.57
CA LEU A 344 8.57 11.54 -9.90
C LEU A 344 9.13 11.44 -11.33
N ALA A 345 8.62 12.24 -12.27
CA ALA A 345 9.15 12.34 -13.63
C ALA A 345 10.57 12.89 -13.71
N SER A 346 11.10 13.51 -12.64
CA SER A 346 12.50 13.95 -12.57
C SER A 346 13.44 12.93 -11.92
N LEU A 347 12.90 11.79 -11.48
CA LEU A 347 13.58 10.79 -10.67
C LEU A 347 13.66 9.44 -11.39
N VAL A 348 14.50 8.56 -10.88
CA VAL A 348 14.45 7.12 -11.17
C VAL A 348 13.62 6.46 -10.07
N VAL A 349 12.58 5.73 -10.47
CA VAL A 349 11.74 4.94 -9.55
C VAL A 349 11.83 3.47 -9.94
N GLU A 350 12.42 2.67 -9.06
CA GLU A 350 12.56 1.23 -9.24
C GLU A 350 11.61 0.48 -8.31
N LEU A 351 10.86 -0.46 -8.87
CA LEU A 351 9.83 -1.24 -8.21
C LEU A 351 10.22 -2.72 -8.33
N GLY A 352 10.58 -3.34 -7.22
CA GLY A 352 10.84 -4.77 -7.17
C GLY A 352 9.91 -5.49 -6.21
N PRO A 353 9.97 -6.83 -6.15
CA PRO A 353 9.23 -7.59 -5.16
C PRO A 353 9.67 -7.17 -3.76
N GLY A 354 8.83 -6.38 -3.08
CA GLY A 354 9.05 -6.02 -1.69
C GLY A 354 9.93 -4.81 -1.43
N HIS A 355 10.39 -4.11 -2.45
CA HIS A 355 11.13 -2.87 -2.27
C HIS A 355 10.80 -1.87 -3.37
N VAL A 356 10.93 -0.61 -3.02
CA VAL A 356 10.95 0.49 -3.98
C VAL A 356 12.17 1.35 -3.67
N ALA A 357 12.89 1.72 -4.71
CA ALA A 357 14.05 2.58 -4.64
C ALA A 357 13.80 3.83 -5.46
N ILE A 358 14.16 5.00 -4.91
CA ILE A 358 14.03 6.29 -5.58
C ILE A 358 15.41 6.95 -5.55
N SER A 359 15.87 7.45 -6.70
CA SER A 359 17.15 8.14 -6.82
C SER A 359 17.11 9.24 -7.87
N ALA A 360 18.09 10.14 -7.85
CA ALA A 360 18.49 10.89 -9.04
C ALA A 360 19.43 10.04 -9.89
N GLU A 361 19.62 10.43 -11.15
CA GLU A 361 20.70 9.88 -11.98
C GLU A 361 22.08 10.40 -11.57
#